data_AF-A0A6I7PIZ4-F1
#
_entry.id   AF-A0A6I7PIZ4-F1
#
_cell.length_a   1.000
_cell.length_b   1.000
_cell.length_c   1.000
_cell.angle_alpha   90.00
_cell.angle_beta   90.00
_cell.angle_gamma   90.00
#
_symmetry.space_group_name_H-M   'P 1'
#
loop_
_entity.id
_entity.type
_entity.pdbx_description
1 polymer ?
#
loop_
_entity_poly.entity_id
_entity_poly.type
_entity_poly.pdbx_seq_one_letter_code
_entity_poly.pdbx_strand_id
1 'polypeptide(L)'
;MRSLLQDPVATPGAESGVDLRRRRTRRLSETVLARAEHLDAEEASLIRAVYGQGLSVVEVARLRGEPARALRRRVRRIVARLLTGRFAYVARRRSSFTPTRRRVAEACVLRGMSLREASASLGISFHCVRRHMEAVNALSEQEGA
;
A
#
# COMPACT_ATOMS: atom_id res chain seq x y z
N MET A 1 22.84 47.11 -48.61
CA MET A 1 23.72 47.00 -47.43
C MET A 1 22.96 47.67 -46.27
N ARG A 2 22.54 47.08 -45.16
CA ARG A 2 22.83 45.86 -44.39
C ARG A 2 21.48 45.40 -43.81
N SER A 3 21.10 44.14 -44.02
CA SER A 3 19.95 43.53 -43.34
C SER A 3 20.42 43.02 -42.00
N LEU A 4 19.76 43.44 -40.92
CA LEU A 4 20.05 43.08 -39.54
C LEU A 4 19.64 41.62 -39.28
N LEU A 5 20.63 40.74 -39.25
CA LEU A 5 20.55 39.41 -38.63
C LEU A 5 20.34 39.58 -37.12
N GLN A 6 19.15 39.23 -36.63
CA GLN A 6 18.93 38.89 -35.24
C GLN A 6 18.95 37.38 -35.13
N ASP A 7 20.07 36.85 -34.64
CA ASP A 7 20.17 35.47 -34.19
C ASP A 7 19.37 35.31 -32.88
N PRO A 8 18.51 34.27 -32.77
CA PRO A 8 17.85 33.96 -31.51
C PRO A 8 18.87 33.39 -30.52
N VAL A 9 19.08 34.11 -29.41
CA VAL A 9 19.85 33.64 -28.26
C VAL A 9 19.17 32.40 -27.69
N ALA A 10 19.67 31.22 -28.06
CA ALA A 10 19.33 29.97 -27.40
C ALA A 10 19.75 30.07 -25.94
N THR A 11 18.80 30.12 -25.01
CA THR A 11 19.02 30.04 -23.57
C THR A 11 19.40 28.60 -23.21
N PRO A 12 20.67 28.28 -22.91
CA PRO A 12 21.07 26.97 -22.44
C PRO A 12 21.10 27.04 -20.91
N GLY A 13 20.08 26.52 -20.23
CA GLY A 13 20.15 26.46 -18.76
C GLY A 13 18.83 26.41 -18.01
N ALA A 14 17.77 25.81 -18.57
CA ALA A 14 16.75 25.23 -17.70
C ALA A 14 17.32 23.91 -17.17
N GLU A 15 18.27 24.03 -16.25
CA GLU A 15 18.78 22.91 -15.48
C GLU A 15 17.58 22.17 -14.88
N SER A 16 17.46 20.92 -15.31
CA SER A 16 16.47 19.95 -14.91
C SER A 16 16.60 19.71 -13.41
N GLY A 17 15.99 20.59 -12.62
CA GLY A 17 15.65 20.35 -11.24
C GLY A 17 14.63 19.23 -11.22
N VAL A 18 15.12 17.99 -11.35
CA VAL A 18 14.32 16.77 -11.25
C VAL A 18 13.52 16.87 -9.96
N ASP A 19 12.21 17.11 -10.08
CA ASP A 19 11.34 17.29 -8.93
C ASP A 19 11.32 16.00 -8.10
N LEU A 20 12.14 16.00 -7.04
CA LEU A 20 12.29 14.90 -6.11
C LEU A 20 10.95 14.60 -5.40
N ARG A 21 10.05 15.58 -5.30
CA ARG A 21 8.70 15.38 -4.73
C ARG A 21 7.90 14.48 -5.64
N ARG A 22 7.86 14.78 -6.94
CA ARG A 22 7.19 13.95 -7.96
C ARG A 22 7.76 12.54 -8.01
N ARG A 23 9.09 12.39 -7.94
CA ARG A 23 9.75 11.08 -7.94
C ARG A 23 9.41 10.25 -6.68
N ARG A 24 9.39 10.88 -5.51
CA ARG A 24 9.02 10.22 -4.24
C ARG A 24 7.56 9.78 -4.25
N THR A 25 6.65 10.61 -4.75
CA THR A 25 5.22 10.27 -4.88
C THR A 25 5.03 9.09 -5.83
N ARG A 26 5.72 9.05 -6.97
CA ARG A 26 5.65 7.94 -7.91
C ARG A 26 6.10 6.61 -7.30
N ARG A 27 7.27 6.58 -6.65
CA ARG A 27 7.78 5.37 -5.98
C ARG A 27 6.83 4.86 -4.90
N LEU A 28 6.22 5.78 -4.16
CA LEU A 28 5.22 5.43 -3.16
C LEU A 28 3.99 4.80 -3.80
N SER A 29 3.44 5.40 -4.86
CA SER A 29 2.29 4.87 -5.59
C SER A 29 2.59 3.48 -6.17
N GLU A 30 3.75 3.29 -6.81
CA GLU A 30 4.18 2.00 -7.33
C GLU A 30 4.26 0.93 -6.22
N THR A 31 4.84 1.27 -5.07
CA THR A 31 4.93 0.36 -3.92
C THR A 31 3.55 0.01 -3.37
N VAL A 32 2.66 0.99 -3.25
CA VAL A 32 1.28 0.79 -2.76
C VAL A 32 0.50 -0.10 -3.73
N LEU A 33 0.58 0.15 -5.03
CA LEU A 33 -0.13 -0.61 -6.06
C LEU A 33 0.35 -2.06 -6.14
N ALA A 34 1.66 -2.30 -6.13
CA ALA A 34 2.21 -3.66 -6.12
C ALA A 34 1.74 -4.45 -4.89
N ARG A 35 1.71 -3.81 -3.72
CA ARG A 35 1.24 -4.45 -2.49
C ARG A 35 -0.29 -4.62 -2.43
N ALA A 36 -1.05 -3.83 -3.19
CA ALA A 36 -2.50 -3.92 -3.24
C ALA A 36 -2.98 -5.25 -3.83
N GLU A 37 -2.15 -5.98 -4.57
CA GLU A 37 -2.43 -7.32 -5.11
C GLU A 37 -2.66 -8.39 -4.03
N HIS A 38 -2.31 -8.08 -2.78
CA HIS A 38 -2.49 -8.97 -1.64
C HIS A 38 -3.67 -8.58 -0.74
N LEU A 39 -4.38 -7.50 -1.09
CA LEU A 39 -5.59 -7.09 -0.40
C LEU A 39 -6.79 -7.92 -0.87
N ASP A 40 -7.90 -7.82 -0.13
CA ASP A 40 -9.17 -8.27 -0.68
C ASP A 40 -9.59 -7.40 -1.88
N ALA A 41 -10.55 -7.90 -2.66
CA ALA A 41 -10.96 -7.25 -3.91
C ALA A 41 -11.51 -5.83 -3.70
N GLU A 42 -12.20 -5.59 -2.58
CA GLU A 42 -12.84 -4.31 -2.29
C GLU A 42 -11.79 -3.24 -1.94
N GLU A 43 -10.85 -3.57 -1.06
CA GLU A 43 -9.74 -2.70 -0.69
C GLU A 43 -8.75 -2.51 -1.84
N ALA A 44 -8.45 -3.57 -2.60
CA ALA A 44 -7.60 -3.47 -3.79
C ALA A 44 -8.19 -2.51 -4.83
N SER A 45 -9.49 -2.63 -5.10
CA SER A 45 -10.21 -1.73 -6.02
C SER A 45 -10.14 -0.27 -5.55
N LEU A 46 -10.37 -0.03 -4.26
CA LEU A 46 -10.26 1.31 -3.68
C LEU A 46 -8.85 1.90 -3.82
N ILE A 47 -7.81 1.12 -3.55
CA ILE A 47 -6.43 1.57 -3.67
C ILE A 47 -6.04 1.82 -5.14
N ARG A 48 -6.49 0.97 -6.08
CA ARG A 48 -6.25 1.17 -7.51
C ARG A 48 -6.94 2.43 -8.04
N ALA A 49 -8.16 2.72 -7.59
CA ALA A 49 -8.86 3.96 -7.96
C ALA A 49 -8.07 5.20 -7.53
N VAL A 50 -7.58 5.23 -6.29
CA VAL A 50 -6.89 6.41 -5.74
C VAL A 50 -5.46 6.54 -6.27
N TYR A 51 -4.66 5.47 -6.23
CA TYR A 51 -3.23 5.53 -6.55
C TYR A 51 -2.89 5.15 -7.99
N GLY A 52 -3.74 4.37 -8.66
CA GLY A 52 -3.54 3.92 -10.04
C GLY A 52 -4.24 4.81 -11.06
N GLN A 53 -5.50 5.17 -10.82
CA GLN A 53 -6.29 6.03 -11.70
C GLN A 53 -6.17 7.53 -11.35
N GLY A 54 -5.61 7.86 -10.18
CA GLY A 54 -5.42 9.24 -9.74
C GLY A 54 -6.71 9.93 -9.28
N LEU A 55 -7.79 9.17 -9.01
CA LEU A 55 -9.04 9.75 -8.51
C LEU A 55 -8.84 10.28 -7.08
N SER A 56 -9.43 11.42 -6.79
CA SER A 56 -9.46 11.92 -5.42
C SER A 56 -10.35 11.02 -4.55
N VAL A 57 -10.03 10.93 -3.26
CA VAL A 57 -10.87 10.17 -2.30
C VAL A 57 -12.31 10.73 -2.23
N VAL A 58 -12.51 12.02 -2.56
CA VAL A 58 -13.85 12.63 -2.59
C VAL A 58 -14.66 12.11 -3.79
N GLU A 59 -14.05 12.03 -4.97
CA GLU A 59 -14.70 11.47 -6.16
C GLU A 59 -15.05 10.00 -5.95
N VAL A 60 -14.11 9.20 -5.43
CA VAL A 60 -14.36 7.78 -5.14
C VAL A 60 -15.47 7.62 -4.09
N ALA A 61 -15.51 8.47 -3.07
CA ALA A 61 -16.57 8.45 -2.06
C ALA A 61 -17.95 8.77 -2.68
N ARG A 62 -18.02 9.77 -3.57
CA ARG A 62 -19.24 10.11 -4.29
C ARG A 62 -19.72 8.96 -5.18
N LEU A 63 -18.81 8.32 -5.92
CA LEU A 63 -19.13 7.16 -6.77
C LEU A 63 -19.66 5.96 -5.97
N ARG A 64 -19.20 5.78 -4.73
CA ARG A 64 -19.61 4.67 -3.84
C ARG A 64 -20.79 5.00 -2.94
N GLY A 65 -21.25 6.26 -2.91
CA GLY A 65 -22.28 6.71 -1.96
C GLY A 65 -21.83 6.69 -0.50
N GLU A 66 -20.52 6.79 -0.22
CA GLU A 66 -19.95 6.74 1.12
C GLU A 66 -19.55 8.15 1.63
N PRO A 67 -19.57 8.42 2.95
CA PRO A 67 -19.05 9.66 3.49
C PRO A 67 -17.53 9.79 3.25
N ALA A 68 -17.09 10.88 2.59
CA ALA A 68 -15.68 11.10 2.25
C ALA A 68 -14.73 11.03 3.47
N ARG A 69 -15.17 11.47 4.65
CA ARG A 69 -14.39 11.37 5.90
C ARG A 69 -14.11 9.91 6.30
N ALA A 70 -15.10 9.02 6.15
CA ALA A 70 -14.96 7.61 6.44
C ALA A 70 -14.01 6.94 5.43
N LEU A 71 -14.19 7.24 4.14
CA LEU A 71 -13.35 6.68 3.08
C LEU A 71 -11.88 7.12 3.22
N ARG A 72 -11.62 8.39 3.54
CA ARG A 72 -10.25 8.89 3.84
C ARG A 72 -9.60 8.14 4.99
N ARG A 73 -10.34 7.89 6.07
CA ARG A 73 -9.85 7.10 7.22
C ARG A 73 -9.55 5.66 6.81
N ARG A 74 -10.42 5.05 5.97
CA ARG A 74 -10.22 3.70 5.44
C ARG A 74 -8.96 3.63 4.57
N VAL A 75 -8.83 4.49 3.56
CA VAL A 75 -7.65 4.57 2.69
C VAL A 75 -6.37 4.77 3.50
N ARG A 76 -6.36 5.71 4.46
CA ARG A 76 -5.19 5.95 5.32
C ARG A 76 -4.79 4.72 6.12
N ARG A 77 -5.75 3.98 6.69
CA ARG A 77 -5.48 2.73 7.41
C ARG A 77 -4.90 1.65 6.50
N ILE A 78 -5.48 1.46 5.31
CA ILE A 78 -5.00 0.48 4.33
C ILE A 78 -3.57 0.84 3.92
N VAL A 79 -3.32 2.08 3.51
CA VAL A 79 -1.98 2.53 3.09
C VAL A 79 -0.96 2.40 4.22
N ALA A 80 -1.31 2.80 5.45
CA ALA A 80 -0.43 2.62 6.60
C ALA A 80 -0.08 1.13 6.81
N ARG A 81 -1.06 0.23 6.68
CA ARG A 81 -0.86 -1.23 6.75
C ARG A 81 0.04 -1.74 5.64
N LEU A 82 -0.23 -1.36 4.39
CA LEU A 82 0.55 -1.73 3.21
C LEU A 82 2.02 -1.34 3.35
N LEU A 83 2.32 -0.20 3.97
CA LEU A 83 3.69 0.31 4.09
C LEU A 83 4.48 -0.31 5.24
N THR A 84 3.87 -1.11 6.11
CA THR A 84 4.59 -1.78 7.20
C THR A 84 5.59 -2.82 6.66
N GLY A 85 6.73 -2.97 7.34
CA GLY A 85 7.71 -4.03 7.03
C GLY A 85 7.11 -5.43 7.18
N ARG A 86 6.27 -5.62 8.22
CA ARG A 86 5.53 -6.87 8.45
C ARG A 86 4.62 -7.25 7.27
N PHE A 87 3.92 -6.30 6.66
CA PHE A 87 3.11 -6.58 5.47
C PHE A 87 3.98 -7.09 4.32
N ALA A 88 5.09 -6.39 4.04
CA ALA A 88 6.01 -6.79 2.98
C ALA A 88 6.59 -8.19 3.21
N TYR A 89 6.96 -8.49 4.46
CA TYR A 89 7.47 -9.78 4.87
C TYR A 89 6.46 -10.91 4.62
N VAL A 90 5.23 -10.78 5.13
CA VAL A 90 4.19 -11.80 4.96
C VAL A 90 3.82 -11.96 3.49
N ALA A 91 3.66 -10.86 2.76
CA ALA A 91 3.38 -10.88 1.33
C ALA A 91 4.39 -11.74 0.55
N ARG A 92 5.69 -11.57 0.83
CA ARG A 92 6.79 -12.29 0.17
C ARG A 92 6.92 -13.75 0.63
N ARG A 93 6.77 -14.02 1.93
CA ARG A 93 7.10 -15.33 2.55
C ARG A 93 5.92 -16.26 2.76
N ARG A 94 4.67 -15.85 2.48
CA ARG A 94 3.45 -16.64 2.81
C ARG A 94 3.49 -18.10 2.34
N SER A 95 4.12 -18.39 1.20
CA SER A 95 4.24 -19.76 0.66
C SER A 95 5.13 -20.68 1.52
N SER A 96 6.07 -20.12 2.29
CA SER A 96 6.97 -20.87 3.18
C SER A 96 6.37 -21.18 4.55
N PHE A 97 5.24 -20.57 4.90
CA PHE A 97 4.61 -20.80 6.19
C PHE A 97 3.86 -22.12 6.19
N THR A 98 3.79 -22.75 7.37
CA THR A 98 2.85 -23.87 7.57
C THR A 98 1.42 -23.41 7.25
N PRO A 99 0.53 -24.30 6.77
CA PRO A 99 -0.80 -23.91 6.31
C PRO A 99 -1.61 -23.10 7.34
N THR A 100 -1.52 -23.43 8.63
CA THR A 100 -2.20 -22.69 9.70
C THR A 100 -1.58 -21.32 9.94
N ARG A 101 -0.24 -21.24 10.01
CA ARG A 101 0.45 -19.95 10.18
C ARG A 101 0.20 -19.02 8.99
N ARG A 102 0.16 -19.56 7.77
CA ARG A 102 -0.20 -18.83 6.55
C ARG A 102 -1.59 -18.21 6.66
N ARG A 103 -2.61 -19.02 6.98
CA ARG A 103 -3.99 -18.53 7.14
C ARG A 103 -4.11 -17.42 8.18
N VAL A 104 -3.45 -17.58 9.33
CA VAL A 104 -3.41 -16.56 10.39
C VAL A 104 -2.71 -15.29 9.93
N ALA A 105 -1.53 -15.40 9.31
CA ALA A 105 -0.77 -14.27 8.82
C ALA A 105 -1.53 -13.48 7.74
N GLU A 106 -2.17 -14.17 6.80
CA GLU A 106 -2.99 -13.55 5.75
C GLU A 106 -4.18 -12.80 6.36
N ALA A 107 -4.92 -13.43 7.28
CA ALA A 107 -6.06 -12.81 7.95
C ALA A 107 -5.66 -11.54 8.72
N CYS A 108 -4.63 -11.63 9.57
CA CYS A 108 -4.26 -10.52 10.46
C CYS A 108 -3.42 -9.44 9.78
N VAL A 109 -2.48 -9.82 8.90
CA VAL A 109 -1.52 -8.87 8.33
C VAL A 109 -2.01 -8.32 6.98
N LEU A 110 -2.48 -9.21 6.08
CA LEU A 110 -2.86 -8.79 4.73
C LEU A 110 -4.27 -8.19 4.72
N ARG A 111 -5.24 -8.88 5.35
CA ARG A 111 -6.64 -8.41 5.47
C ARG A 111 -6.86 -7.45 6.64
N GLY A 112 -5.93 -7.40 7.60
CA GLY A 112 -6.01 -6.50 8.74
C GLY A 112 -7.08 -6.85 9.77
N MET A 113 -7.49 -8.12 9.84
CA MET A 113 -8.39 -8.61 10.88
C MET A 113 -7.73 -8.56 12.25
N SER A 114 -8.50 -8.23 13.28
CA SER A 114 -8.08 -8.43 14.67
C SER A 114 -7.89 -9.92 14.97
N LEU A 115 -7.14 -10.24 16.04
CA LEU A 115 -6.93 -11.63 16.46
C LEU A 115 -8.26 -12.34 16.79
N ARG A 116 -9.25 -11.60 17.31
CA ARG A 116 -10.59 -12.13 17.62
C ARG A 116 -11.38 -12.44 16.35
N GLU A 117 -11.42 -11.51 15.39
CA GLU A 117 -12.06 -11.73 14.09
C GLU A 117 -11.40 -12.90 13.35
N ALA A 118 -10.06 -12.97 13.34
CA ALA A 118 -9.34 -14.08 12.73
C ALA A 118 -9.64 -15.42 13.41
N SER A 119 -9.72 -15.45 14.75
CA SER A 119 -10.11 -16.66 15.49
C SER A 119 -11.51 -17.14 15.11
N ALA A 120 -12.49 -16.22 15.10
CA ALA A 120 -13.86 -16.53 14.70
C ALA A 120 -13.94 -17.00 13.23
N SER A 121 -13.26 -16.29 12.32
CA SER A 121 -13.30 -16.59 10.88
C SER A 121 -12.57 -17.89 10.51
N LEU A 122 -11.50 -18.25 11.23
CA LEU A 122 -10.70 -19.45 10.93
C LEU A 122 -11.14 -20.69 11.71
N GLY A 123 -12.06 -20.57 12.66
CA GLY A 123 -12.51 -21.69 13.49
C GLY A 123 -11.43 -22.28 14.40
N ILE A 124 -10.45 -21.46 14.81
CA ILE A 124 -9.37 -21.88 15.72
C ILE A 124 -9.34 -20.98 16.96
N SER A 125 -8.82 -21.51 18.07
CA SER A 125 -8.82 -20.79 19.35
C SER A 125 -8.00 -19.49 19.28
N PHE A 126 -8.43 -18.48 20.04
CA PHE A 126 -7.72 -17.20 20.14
C PHE A 126 -6.25 -17.37 20.55
N HIS A 127 -5.97 -18.30 21.47
CA HIS A 127 -4.61 -18.61 21.89
C HIS A 127 -3.75 -19.14 20.72
N CYS A 128 -4.31 -20.01 19.88
CA CYS A 128 -3.62 -20.52 18.69
C CYS A 128 -3.29 -19.40 17.69
N VAL A 129 -4.26 -18.51 17.40
CA VAL A 129 -4.04 -17.33 16.54
C VAL A 129 -2.94 -16.46 17.10
N ARG A 130 -2.99 -16.14 18.41
CA ARG A 130 -2.00 -15.31 19.09
C ARG A 130 -0.60 -15.91 18.98
N ARG A 131 -0.42 -17.20 19.27
CA ARG A 131 0.87 -17.88 19.18
C ARG A 131 1.45 -17.87 17.77
N HIS A 132 0.62 -18.07 16.75
CA HIS A 132 1.06 -17.99 15.36
C HIS A 132 1.45 -16.57 14.97
N MET A 133 0.73 -15.55 15.43
CA MET A 133 1.07 -14.15 15.17
C MET A 133 2.34 -13.70 15.89
N GLU A 134 2.58 -14.14 17.12
CA GLU A 134 3.83 -13.92 17.84
C GLU A 134 5.02 -14.50 17.04
N ALA A 135 4.90 -15.73 16.52
CA ALA A 135 5.92 -16.32 15.68
C ALA A 135 6.15 -15.55 14.37
N VAL A 136 5.08 -15.04 13.73
CA VAL A 136 5.21 -14.22 12.50
C VAL A 136 5.90 -12.89 12.80
N ASN A 137 5.58 -12.23 13.92
CA ASN A 137 6.22 -10.98 14.31
C ASN A 137 7.72 -11.20 14.55
N ALA A 138 8.08 -12.22 15.34
CA ALA A 138 9.48 -12.56 15.63
C ALA A 138 10.29 -12.81 14.35
N LEU A 139 9.73 -13.57 13.40
CA LEU A 139 10.39 -13.82 12.11
C LEU A 139 10.52 -12.55 11.25
N SER A 140 9.54 -11.64 11.32
CA SER A 140 9.59 -10.39 10.56
C SER A 140 10.58 -9.37 11.13
N GLU A 141 10.77 -9.37 12.45
CA GLU A 141 11.73 -8.50 13.14
C GLU A 141 13.18 -8.93 12.83
N GLN A 142 13.44 -10.24 12.75
CA GLN A 142 14.76 -10.79 12.40
C GLN A 142 15.20 -10.46 10.97
N GLU A 143 14.28 -10.28 10.02
CA GLU A 143 14.61 -9.95 8.62
C GLU A 143 14.59 -8.42 8.36
N GLY A 144 14.04 -7.64 9.29
CA GLY A 144 13.93 -6.18 9.18
C GLY A 144 14.97 -5.39 9.99
N ALA A 145 15.73 -6.06 10.86
CA ALA A 145 16.92 -5.54 11.53
C ALA A 145 18.14 -5.60 10.61
#